data_AF-A0A9D8Q058-F1
#
_entry.id   AF-A0A9D8Q058-F1
#
_cell.length_a   1.000
_cell.length_b   1.000
_cell.length_c   1.000
_cell.angle_alpha   90.00
_cell.angle_beta   90.00
_cell.angle_gamma   90.00
#
_symmetry.space_group_name_H-M   'P 1'
#
loop_
_entity.id
_entity.type
_entity.pdbx_description
1 polymer ?
#
loop_
_entity_poly.entity_id
_entity_poly.type
_entity_poly.pdbx_seq_one_letter_code
_entity_poly.pdbx_strand_id
1 'polypeptide(L)'
;MSLSAPASRDFEFNDRDFRRVCELIHKRAGIALVPAKRDMVYGRLSRRLRALGMHSFQDYLDQLERDGGDEWQAFTNALTTNLTSFFR
;
A
#
# COMPACT_ATOMS: atom_id res chain seq x y z
N MET A 1 23.06 12.46 21.52
CA MET A 1 22.50 11.11 21.24
C MET A 1 21.30 11.29 20.32
N SER A 2 21.43 10.74 19.11
CA SER A 2 20.43 10.41 18.09
C SER A 2 19.29 11.41 17.82
N LEU A 3 19.52 12.27 16.82
CA LEU A 3 18.45 12.85 16.00
C LEU A 3 17.80 11.71 15.21
N SER A 4 16.54 11.40 15.50
CA SER A 4 15.73 10.51 14.67
C SER A 4 15.58 11.19 13.30
N ALA A 5 16.20 10.61 12.27
CA ALA A 5 16.05 11.10 10.90
C ALA A 5 14.55 11.08 10.54
N PRO A 6 14.02 12.08 9.80
CA PRO A 6 12.68 11.97 9.25
C PRO A 6 12.63 10.68 8.45
N ALA A 7 11.61 9.85 8.67
CA ALA A 7 11.45 8.57 7.99
C ALA A 7 11.51 8.79 6.47
N SER A 8 12.69 8.58 5.88
CA SER A 8 12.90 8.70 4.45
C SER A 8 11.91 7.76 3.78
N ARG A 9 11.14 8.25 2.82
CA ARG A 9 10.29 7.38 2.02
C ARG A 9 11.21 6.41 1.27
N ASP A 10 11.30 5.17 1.75
CA ASP A 10 12.11 4.10 1.14
C ASP A 10 11.71 3.79 -0.31
N PHE A 11 10.48 4.14 -0.70
CA PHE A 11 9.93 3.83 -2.01
C PHE A 11 9.35 5.09 -2.64
N GLU A 12 9.60 5.26 -3.95
CA GLU A 12 8.87 6.26 -4.72
C GLU A 12 7.39 5.87 -4.80
N PHE A 13 6.51 6.81 -4.52
CA PHE A 13 5.06 6.61 -4.61
C PHE A 13 4.39 7.83 -5.24
N ASN A 14 4.43 7.85 -6.57
CA ASN A 14 3.92 8.94 -7.38
C ASN A 14 2.39 8.83 -7.59
N ASP A 15 1.82 9.82 -8.26
CA ASP A 15 0.36 9.89 -8.48
C ASP A 15 -0.16 8.79 -9.39
N ARG A 16 0.67 8.28 -10.31
CA ARG A 16 0.31 7.17 -11.18
C ARG A 16 0.14 5.89 -10.35
N ASP A 17 1.06 5.62 -9.44
CA ASP A 17 0.97 4.44 -8.55
C ASP A 17 -0.22 4.55 -7.61
N PHE A 18 -0.48 5.74 -7.05
CA PHE A 18 -1.66 5.95 -6.20
C PHE A 18 -2.99 5.73 -6.95
N ARG A 19 -3.13 6.27 -8.16
CA ARG A 19 -4.33 6.05 -8.99
C ARG A 19 -4.51 4.57 -9.32
N ARG A 20 -3.43 3.87 -9.66
CA ARG A 20 -3.46 2.44 -9.94
C ARG A 20 -3.92 1.64 -8.72
N VAL A 21 -3.41 1.96 -7.52
CA VAL A 21 -3.92 1.37 -6.28
C VAL A 21 -5.43 1.60 -6.11
N CYS A 22 -5.90 2.83 -6.31
CA CYS A 22 -7.33 3.17 -6.23
C CYS A 22 -8.17 2.34 -7.20
N GLU A 23 -7.72 2.21 -8.45
CA GLU A 23 -8.41 1.41 -9.47
C GLU A 23 -8.47 -0.06 -9.08
N LEU A 24 -7.36 -0.64 -8.61
CA LEU A 24 -7.27 -2.06 -8.28
C LEU A 24 -8.15 -2.40 -7.07
N ILE A 25 -8.10 -1.60 -6.00
CA ILE A 25 -8.94 -1.86 -4.82
C ILE A 25 -10.42 -1.59 -5.12
N HIS A 26 -10.73 -0.63 -5.98
CA HIS A 26 -12.09 -0.38 -6.43
C HIS A 26 -12.63 -1.55 -7.25
N LYS A 27 -11.85 -2.06 -8.22
CA LYS A 27 -12.22 -3.26 -9.00
C LYS A 27 -12.39 -4.50 -8.13
N ARG A 28 -11.55 -4.67 -7.10
CA ARG A 28 -11.54 -5.88 -6.26
C ARG A 28 -12.58 -5.87 -5.15
N ALA A 29 -12.81 -4.73 -4.50
CA ALA A 29 -13.61 -4.62 -3.28
C ALA A 29 -14.70 -3.53 -3.33
N GLY A 30 -14.82 -2.77 -4.43
CA GLY A 30 -15.77 -1.66 -4.54
C GLY A 30 -15.40 -0.43 -3.69
N ILE A 31 -14.16 -0.34 -3.22
CA ILE A 31 -13.73 0.70 -2.29
C ILE A 31 -13.08 1.86 -3.04
N ALA A 32 -13.61 3.06 -2.85
CA ALA A 32 -13.01 4.29 -3.34
C ALA A 32 -12.05 4.87 -2.29
N LEU A 33 -10.78 5.01 -2.66
CA LEU A 33 -9.79 5.72 -1.85
C LEU A 33 -9.71 7.19 -2.30
N VAL A 34 -9.70 8.10 -1.32
CA VAL A 34 -9.56 9.54 -1.56
C VAL A 34 -8.09 9.98 -1.39
N PRO A 35 -7.64 11.06 -2.04
CA PRO A 35 -6.26 11.54 -1.95
C PRO A 35 -5.76 11.76 -0.51
N ALA A 36 -6.63 12.15 0.41
CA ALA A 36 -6.30 12.31 1.83
C ALA A 36 -5.83 11.01 2.51
N LYS A 37 -6.11 9.83 1.93
CA LYS A 37 -5.64 8.53 2.42
C LYS A 37 -4.29 8.10 1.82
N ARG A 38 -3.64 8.92 0.99
CA ARG A 38 -2.40 8.56 0.27
C ARG A 38 -1.28 8.11 1.20
N ASP A 39 -1.04 8.81 2.31
CA ASP A 39 0.01 8.42 3.27
C ASP A 39 -0.32 7.11 4.00
N MET A 40 -1.61 6.86 4.29
CA MET A 40 -2.05 5.58 4.84
C MET A 40 -1.79 4.44 3.85
N VAL A 41 -2.16 4.62 2.58
CA VAL A 41 -1.93 3.65 1.51
C VAL A 41 -0.43 3.37 1.39
N TYR A 42 0.39 4.42 1.31
CA TYR A 42 1.84 4.30 1.26
C TYR A 42 2.38 3.50 2.44
N GLY A 43 2.01 3.85 3.68
CA GLY A 43 2.52 3.19 4.88
C GLY A 43 2.14 1.71 4.98
N ARG A 44 0.97 1.33 4.47
CA ARG A 44 0.50 -0.06 4.52
C ARG A 44 1.09 -0.91 3.41
N LEU A 45 1.14 -0.39 2.19
CA LEU A 45 1.72 -1.11 1.06
C LEU A 45 3.24 -1.15 1.13
N SER A 46 3.93 -0.11 1.60
CA SER A 46 5.39 -0.17 1.81
C SER A 46 5.81 -1.30 2.74
N ARG A 47 5.00 -1.63 3.76
CA ARG A 47 5.20 -2.82 4.60
C ARG A 47 5.04 -4.12 3.82
N ARG A 48 4.07 -4.21 2.90
CA ARG A 48 3.92 -5.36 1.99
C ARG A 48 5.12 -5.51 1.06
N LEU A 49 5.57 -4.41 0.44
CA LEU A 49 6.75 -4.40 -0.42
C LEU A 49 7.98 -4.97 0.30
N ARG A 50 8.24 -4.51 1.53
CA ARG A 50 9.34 -5.03 2.36
C ARG A 50 9.19 -6.52 2.68
N ALA A 51 7.97 -6.98 2.97
CA ALA A 51 7.72 -8.40 3.27
C ALA A 51 7.95 -9.31 2.05
N LEU A 52 7.74 -8.78 0.83
CA LEU A 52 7.96 -9.49 -0.44
C LEU A 52 9.36 -9.26 -1.01
N GLY A 53 10.21 -8.44 -0.36
CA GLY A 53 11.52 -8.05 -0.88
C GLY A 53 11.46 -7.21 -2.16
N MET A 54 10.36 -6.50 -2.39
CA MET A 54 10.16 -5.66 -3.59
C MET A 54 10.65 -4.22 -3.35
N HIS A 55 11.21 -3.62 -4.41
CA HIS A 55 11.90 -2.34 -4.33
C HIS A 55 11.10 -1.19 -4.95
N SER A 56 9.95 -1.48 -5.58
CA SER A 56 9.10 -0.47 -6.23
C SER A 56 7.62 -0.82 -6.11
N PHE A 57 6.80 0.21 -5.98
CA PHE A 57 5.35 0.08 -6.08
C PHE A 57 4.93 -0.42 -7.46
N GLN A 58 5.66 -0.03 -8.51
CA GLN A 58 5.34 -0.44 -9.86
C GLN A 58 5.48 -1.96 -10.03
N ASP A 59 6.61 -2.53 -9.60
CA ASP A 59 6.84 -3.99 -9.64
C ASP A 59 5.81 -4.74 -8.82
N TYR A 60 5.45 -4.22 -7.64
CA TYR A 60 4.42 -4.82 -6.80
C TYR A 60 3.05 -4.86 -7.49
N LEU A 61 2.62 -3.74 -8.07
CA LEU A 61 1.32 -3.66 -8.76
C LEU A 61 1.31 -4.48 -10.06
N ASP A 62 2.43 -4.52 -10.80
CA ASP A 62 2.59 -5.35 -12.00
C ASP A 62 2.50 -6.84 -11.65
N GLN A 63 3.17 -7.28 -10.58
CA GLN A 63 3.08 -8.66 -10.10
C GLN A 63 1.68 -9.00 -9.60
N LEU A 64 1.03 -8.09 -8.86
CA LEU A 64 -0.32 -8.27 -8.36
C LEU A 64 -1.33 -8.48 -9.49
N GLU A 65 -1.22 -7.71 -10.57
CA GLU A 65 -2.11 -7.87 -11.73
C GLU A 65 -1.80 -9.11 -12.57
N ARG A 66 -0.54 -9.51 -12.67
CA ARG A 66 -0.12 -10.67 -13.48
C ARG A 66 -0.43 -12.01 -12.80
N ASP A 67 -0.06 -12.16 -11.54
CA ASP A 67 -0.13 -13.41 -10.78
C ASP A 67 -0.38 -13.13 -9.29
N GLY A 68 -1.41 -12.34 -9.03
CA GLY A 68 -1.68 -11.85 -7.68
C GLY A 68 -2.25 -12.88 -6.72
N GLY A 69 -2.63 -14.09 -7.16
CA GLY A 69 -3.15 -15.20 -6.34
C GLY A 69 -3.66 -14.81 -4.93
N ASP A 70 -2.92 -15.27 -3.90
CA ASP A 70 -3.17 -14.95 -2.49
C ASP A 70 -2.78 -13.50 -2.10
N GLU A 71 -1.88 -12.87 -2.86
CA GLU A 71 -1.47 -11.48 -2.66
C GLU A 71 -2.64 -10.51 -2.82
N TRP A 72 -3.64 -10.82 -3.67
CA TRP A 72 -4.87 -10.02 -3.78
C TRP A 72 -5.61 -9.87 -2.46
N GLN A 73 -5.66 -10.95 -1.67
CA GLN A 73 -6.28 -10.91 -0.35
C GLN A 73 -5.44 -10.05 0.60
N ALA A 74 -4.12 -10.20 0.57
CA ALA A 74 -3.24 -9.41 1.42
C ALA A 74 -3.25 -7.91 1.07
N PHE A 75 -3.26 -7.57 -0.22
CA PHE A 75 -3.45 -6.22 -0.74
C PHE A 75 -4.77 -5.62 -0.27
N THR A 76 -5.87 -6.36 -0.42
CA THR A 76 -7.19 -5.92 0.02
C THR A 76 -7.18 -5.69 1.53
N ASN A 77 -6.76 -6.67 2.32
CA ASN A 77 -6.70 -6.55 3.78
C ASN A 77 -5.82 -5.38 4.23
N ALA A 78 -4.68 -5.16 3.56
CA ALA A 78 -3.84 -4.01 3.84
C ALA A 78 -4.59 -2.70 3.65
N LEU A 79 -5.49 -2.55 2.68
CA LEU A 79 -6.19 -1.29 2.42
C LEU A 79 -7.53 -1.15 3.15
N THR A 80 -8.14 -2.25 3.58
CA THR A 80 -9.49 -2.27 4.17
C THR A 80 -9.52 -2.46 5.67
N THR A 81 -8.49 -3.07 6.26
CA THR A 81 -8.47 -3.30 7.70
C THR A 81 -8.34 -1.95 8.40
N ASN A 82 -9.41 -1.46 9.02
CA ASN A 82 -9.26 -0.42 10.03
C ASN A 82 -8.42 -1.04 11.15
N LEU A 83 -7.24 -0.49 11.41
CA LEU A 83 -6.51 -0.83 12.62
C LEU A 83 -7.42 -0.34 13.77
N THR A 84 -8.20 -1.24 14.36
CA THR A 84 -8.77 -1.01 15.68
C THR A 84 -7.60 -1.04 16.66
N SER A 85 -6.81 0.03 16.69
CA SER A 85 -6.10 0.36 17.91
C SER A 85 -7.21 0.60 18.92
N PHE A 86 -7.47 -0.41 19.74
CA PHE A 86 -7.99 -0.22 21.07
C PHE A 86 -7.16 0.90 21.70
N PHE A 87 -7.65 2.13 21.64
CA PHE A 87 -7.30 3.13 22.63
C PHE A 87 -7.99 2.67 23.90
N ARG A 88 -7.19 2.06 24.77
CA ARG A 88 -7.46 1.94 26.20
C ARG A 88 -6.58 2.94 26.92
#